data_AF-A0A2I0T931-F1
#
_entry.id   AF-A0A2I0T931-F1
#
_cell.length_a   1.000
_cell.length_b   1.000
_cell.length_c   1.000
_cell.angle_alpha   90.00
_cell.angle_beta   90.00
_cell.angle_gamma   90.00
#
_symmetry.space_group_name_H-M   'P 1'
#
loop_
_entity.id
_entity.type
_entity.pdbx_description
1 polymer ?
#
loop_
_entity_poly.entity_id
_entity_poly.type
_entity_poly.pdbx_seq_one_letter_code
_entity_poly.pdbx_strand_id
1 'polypeptide(L)'
;MTSVVHTLKARNDHGETPRDLAERFYKDNILQYIDSVEKEEEHPEAQEAAGQGHIHCLQWLMEMGADCDITNDAGETPKDVAKRFAQPAAVELLTQGTGDSNSSDEELDANNIKFFERHGVEGSTDSKEDLTLDKAEKRNARIRAFRKIQELQHLLEIAYSNYRQLGGITEEEKKMKKEEREAEK
;
A
#
# COMPACT_ATOMS: atom_id res chain seq x y z
N MET A 1 36.91 10.72 4.99
CA MET A 1 36.81 11.78 6.01
C MET A 1 35.78 11.32 7.02
N THR A 2 36.02 11.42 8.32
CA THR A 2 34.97 11.11 9.33
C THR A 2 33.87 12.16 9.18
N SER A 3 32.67 11.74 8.74
CA SER A 3 31.51 12.65 8.62
C SER A 3 31.23 13.31 9.98
N VAL A 4 30.82 14.58 9.94
CA VAL A 4 30.44 15.37 11.12
C VAL A 4 29.33 14.66 11.93
N VAL A 5 28.48 13.87 11.26
CA VAL A 5 27.43 13.07 11.90
C VAL A 5 28.00 11.90 12.70
N HIS A 6 29.10 11.30 12.25
CA HIS A 6 29.78 10.26 13.02
C HIS A 6 30.34 10.83 14.34
N THR A 7 30.81 12.09 14.32
CA THR A 7 31.24 12.78 15.55
C THR A 7 30.07 13.19 16.45
N LEU A 8 28.89 13.51 15.89
CA LEU A 8 27.69 13.80 16.68
C LEU A 8 27.09 12.55 17.36
N LYS A 9 27.34 11.35 16.82
CA LYS A 9 26.93 10.06 17.42
C LYS A 9 27.89 9.53 18.49
N ALA A 10 29.02 10.19 18.73
CA ALA A 10 29.98 9.78 19.74
C ALA A 10 29.38 9.89 21.15
N ARG A 11 29.75 8.97 22.06
CA ARG A 11 29.26 8.92 23.44
C ARG A 11 30.38 9.20 24.44
N ASN A 12 30.06 9.89 25.52
CA ASN A 12 30.96 10.08 26.66
C ASN A 12 31.01 8.83 27.57
N ASP A 13 31.82 8.85 28.63
CA ASP A 13 31.94 7.74 29.61
C ASP A 13 30.62 7.43 30.35
N HIS A 14 29.62 8.30 30.26
CA HIS A 14 28.28 8.13 30.80
C HIS A 14 27.27 7.64 29.73
N GLY A 15 27.70 7.43 28.49
CA GLY A 15 26.84 7.03 27.39
C GLY A 15 26.02 8.16 26.76
N GLU A 16 26.22 9.41 27.19
CA GLU A 16 25.52 10.60 26.67
C GLU A 16 26.15 11.06 25.35
N THR A 17 25.31 11.45 24.40
CA THR A 17 25.70 12.09 23.14
C THR A 17 25.84 13.62 23.32
N PRO A 18 26.52 14.31 22.38
CA PRO A 18 26.53 15.77 22.31
C PRO A 18 25.13 16.42 22.37
N ARG A 19 24.12 15.75 21.80
CA ARG A 19 22.71 16.16 21.86
C ARG A 19 22.15 16.07 23.28
N ASP A 20 22.34 14.92 23.95
CA ASP A 20 21.87 14.70 25.32
C ASP A 20 22.47 15.73 26.30
N LEU A 21 23.75 16.07 26.11
CA LEU A 21 24.41 17.12 26.89
C LEU A 21 23.82 18.49 26.59
N ALA A 22 23.57 18.82 25.32
CA ALA A 22 22.97 20.11 24.95
C ALA A 22 21.55 20.26 25.54
N GLU A 23 20.77 19.18 25.57
CA GLU A 23 19.44 19.16 26.17
C GLU A 23 19.50 19.30 27.70
N ARG A 24 20.39 18.54 28.36
CA ARG A 24 20.59 18.61 29.83
C ARG A 24 21.03 20.00 30.31
N PHE A 25 21.79 20.72 29.49
CA PHE A 25 22.29 22.06 29.81
C PHE A 25 21.47 23.19 29.19
N TYR A 26 20.30 22.89 28.61
CA TYR A 26 19.38 23.85 28.00
C TYR A 26 20.09 24.77 27.00
N LYS A 27 20.83 24.17 26.07
CA LYS A 27 21.60 24.87 25.03
C LYS A 27 20.88 24.82 23.70
N ASP A 28 19.80 25.59 23.58
CA ASP A 28 18.95 25.65 22.38
C ASP A 28 19.74 25.98 21.11
N ASN A 29 20.73 26.86 21.18
CA ASN A 29 21.59 27.20 20.05
C ASN A 29 22.39 25.99 19.52
N ILE A 30 22.78 25.08 20.41
CA ILE A 30 23.53 23.87 20.05
C ILE A 30 22.57 22.82 19.50
N LEU A 31 21.38 22.68 20.09
CA LEU A 31 20.32 21.80 19.56
C LEU A 31 19.92 22.22 18.14
N GLN A 32 19.75 23.52 17.90
CA GLN A 32 19.42 24.05 16.57
C GLN A 32 20.53 23.78 15.55
N TYR A 33 21.80 23.87 15.96
CA TYR A 33 22.94 23.54 15.11
C TYR A 33 23.03 22.04 14.82
N ILE A 34 22.76 21.18 15.80
CA ILE A 34 22.74 19.72 15.63
C ILE A 34 21.61 19.33 14.68
N ASP A 35 20.39 19.84 14.90
CA ASP A 35 19.23 19.59 14.03
C ASP A 35 19.48 20.08 12.59
N SER A 36 20.15 21.23 12.40
CA SER A 36 20.47 21.71 11.06
C SER A 36 21.49 20.81 10.35
N VAL A 37 22.49 20.30 11.07
CA VAL A 37 23.52 19.42 10.50
C VAL A 37 22.97 18.01 10.23
N GLU A 38 22.08 17.51 11.08
CA GLU A 38 21.39 16.23 10.86
C GLU A 38 20.46 16.31 9.64
N LYS A 39 19.71 17.41 9.47
CA LYS A 39 18.84 17.63 8.30
C LYS A 39 19.59 17.75 6.98
N GLU A 40 20.80 18.30 6.98
CA GLU A 40 21.62 18.39 5.77
C GLU A 40 22.14 17.00 5.30
N GLU A 41 22.25 16.01 6.19
CA GLU A 41 22.60 14.63 5.82
C GLU A 41 21.41 13.69 5.61
N GLU A 42 20.17 14.09 5.92
CA GLU A 42 18.94 13.35 5.59
C GLU A 42 18.64 13.35 4.08
N HIS A 43 19.65 13.17 3.22
CA HIS A 43 19.66 13.22 1.74
C HIS A 43 18.31 13.55 1.07
N PRO A 44 17.71 14.75 1.28
CA PRO A 44 16.40 15.09 0.73
C PRO A 44 16.48 15.15 -0.81
N GLU A 45 17.71 15.36 -1.27
CA GLU A 45 18.17 15.37 -2.64
C GLU A 45 17.87 14.06 -3.37
N ALA A 46 17.88 12.91 -2.69
CA ALA A 46 17.56 11.63 -3.31
C ALA A 46 16.05 11.50 -3.58
N GLN A 47 15.19 11.89 -2.63
CA GLN A 47 13.74 11.92 -2.85
C GLN A 47 13.37 12.97 -3.92
N GLU A 48 14.01 14.14 -3.90
CA GLU A 48 13.75 15.19 -4.88
C GLU A 48 14.19 14.76 -6.30
N ALA A 49 15.40 14.18 -6.43
CA ALA A 49 15.87 13.62 -7.70
C ALA A 49 14.97 12.47 -8.19
N ALA A 50 14.49 11.62 -7.27
CA ALA A 50 13.60 10.51 -7.59
C ALA A 50 12.22 11.00 -8.07
N GLY A 51 11.64 12.02 -7.42
CA GLY A 51 10.37 12.62 -7.81
C GLY A 51 10.42 13.39 -9.12
N GLN A 52 11.55 14.04 -9.42
CA GLN A 52 11.77 14.76 -10.68
C GLN A 52 12.24 13.86 -11.83
N GLY A 53 12.55 12.59 -11.56
CA GLY A 53 13.06 11.65 -12.57
C GLY A 53 14.50 11.95 -13.01
N HIS A 54 15.29 12.59 -12.16
CA HIS A 54 16.69 12.94 -12.43
C HIS A 54 17.62 11.74 -12.23
N ILE A 55 17.56 10.82 -13.19
CA ILE A 55 18.30 9.55 -13.22
C ILE A 55 19.80 9.70 -12.95
N HIS A 56 20.46 10.65 -13.63
CA HIS A 56 21.91 10.83 -13.49
C HIS A 56 22.29 11.34 -12.10
N CYS A 57 21.49 12.24 -11.53
CA CYS A 57 21.70 12.74 -10.16
C CYS A 57 21.48 11.62 -9.16
N LEU A 58 20.44 10.81 -9.35
CA LEU A 58 20.12 9.67 -8.50
C LEU A 58 21.22 8.60 -8.52
N GLN A 59 21.78 8.30 -9.71
CA GLN A 59 22.92 7.40 -9.85
C GLN A 59 24.16 7.92 -9.12
N TRP A 60 24.45 9.21 -9.28
CA TRP A 60 25.58 9.85 -8.61
C TRP A 60 25.41 9.83 -7.08
N LEU A 61 24.20 10.10 -6.58
CA LEU A 61 23.88 10.01 -5.14
C LEU A 61 24.06 8.59 -4.60
N MET A 62 23.59 7.57 -5.32
CA MET A 62 23.81 6.17 -4.95
C MET A 62 25.30 5.81 -4.92
N GLU A 63 26.09 6.30 -5.88
CA GLU A 63 27.54 6.09 -5.94
C GLU A 63 28.28 6.78 -4.78
N MET A 64 27.75 7.91 -4.31
CA MET A 64 28.25 8.63 -3.12
C MET A 64 27.82 7.98 -1.79
N GLY A 65 27.07 6.88 -1.83
CA GLY A 65 26.62 6.16 -0.64
C GLY A 65 25.39 6.77 0.03
N ALA A 66 24.57 7.52 -0.72
CA ALA A 66 23.29 8.02 -0.22
C ALA A 66 22.38 6.85 0.17
N ASP A 67 21.81 6.92 1.37
CA ASP A 67 20.89 5.92 1.87
C ASP A 67 19.51 6.13 1.21
N CYS A 68 19.10 5.14 0.41
CA CYS A 68 17.88 5.18 -0.38
C CYS A 68 16.66 4.58 0.34
N ASP A 69 16.84 4.17 1.60
CA ASP A 69 15.78 3.65 2.46
C ASP A 69 15.27 4.72 3.46
N ILE A 70 15.85 5.92 3.47
CA ILE A 70 15.43 7.01 4.34
C ILE A 70 14.03 7.51 3.95
N THR A 71 13.14 7.58 4.94
CA THR A 71 11.78 8.11 4.77
C THR A 71 11.71 9.60 5.07
N ASN A 72 10.91 10.35 4.30
CA ASN A 72 10.60 11.75 4.59
C ASN A 72 9.62 11.89 5.79
N ASP A 73 9.24 13.13 6.14
CA ASP A 73 8.25 13.43 7.19
C ASP A 73 6.89 12.74 6.99
N ALA A 74 6.57 12.34 5.74
CA ALA A 74 5.36 11.61 5.38
C ALA A 74 5.54 10.07 5.40
N GLY A 75 6.71 9.57 5.78
CA GLY A 75 7.03 8.15 5.78
C GLY A 75 7.32 7.58 4.39
N GLU A 76 7.50 8.41 3.35
CA GLU A 76 7.75 7.97 1.97
C GLU A 76 9.26 7.77 1.73
N THR A 77 9.64 6.62 1.17
CA THR A 77 11.01 6.40 0.66
C THR A 77 11.23 7.11 -0.69
N PRO A 78 12.47 7.36 -1.15
CA PRO A 78 12.75 7.85 -2.50
C PRO A 78 12.03 7.08 -3.60
N LYS A 79 11.87 5.76 -3.42
CA LYS A 79 11.14 4.88 -4.35
C LYS A 79 9.65 5.20 -4.37
N ASP A 80 9.04 5.45 -3.22
CA ASP A 80 7.62 5.81 -3.11
C ASP A 80 7.35 7.18 -3.75
N VAL A 81 8.27 8.13 -3.57
CA VAL A 81 8.20 9.44 -4.22
C VAL A 81 8.28 9.29 -5.75
N ALA A 82 9.22 8.50 -6.28
CA ALA A 82 9.30 8.22 -7.71
C ALA A 82 8.01 7.56 -8.25
N LYS A 83 7.39 6.66 -7.48
CA LYS A 83 6.09 6.06 -7.85
C LYS A 83 4.97 7.09 -7.87
N ARG A 84 4.88 7.94 -6.83
CA ARG A 84 3.84 8.98 -6.72
C ARG A 84 3.89 9.98 -7.88
N PHE A 85 5.09 10.30 -8.36
CA PHE A 85 5.31 11.19 -9.49
C PHE A 85 5.43 10.47 -10.84
N ALA A 86 5.13 9.16 -10.89
CA ALA A 86 5.15 8.32 -12.09
C ALA A 86 6.48 8.37 -12.87
N GLN A 87 7.61 8.22 -12.16
CA GLN A 87 8.96 8.19 -12.71
C GLN A 87 9.50 6.75 -12.82
N PRO A 88 9.11 5.95 -13.83
CA PRO A 88 9.43 4.53 -13.89
C PRO A 88 10.93 4.24 -13.96
N ALA A 89 11.69 5.06 -14.69
CA ALA A 89 13.14 4.89 -14.80
C ALA A 89 13.87 5.11 -13.45
N ALA A 90 13.36 6.01 -12.60
CA ALA A 90 13.90 6.21 -11.26
C ALA A 90 13.54 5.03 -10.34
N VAL A 91 12.31 4.50 -10.46
CA VAL A 91 11.87 3.32 -9.72
C VAL A 91 12.72 2.08 -10.08
N GLU A 92 13.00 1.86 -11.36
CA GLU A 92 13.85 0.74 -11.80
C GLU A 92 15.26 0.84 -11.22
N LEU A 93 15.87 2.03 -11.23
CA LEU A 93 17.22 2.24 -10.67
C LEU A 93 17.27 2.03 -9.16
N LEU A 94 16.29 2.57 -8.42
CA LEU A 94 16.21 2.37 -6.97
C LEU A 94 15.94 0.92 -6.62
N THR A 95 15.21 0.18 -7.47
CA THR A 95 14.95 -1.25 -7.28
C THR A 95 16.17 -2.12 -7.60
N GLN A 96 17.05 -1.69 -8.50
CA GLN A 96 18.31 -2.39 -8.78
C GLN A 96 19.40 -2.14 -7.73
N GLY A 97 19.44 -0.93 -7.15
CA GLY A 97 20.41 -0.57 -6.11
C GLY A 97 20.10 -1.18 -4.74
N THR A 98 18.82 -1.33 -4.42
CA THR A 98 18.37 -2.04 -3.22
C THR A 98 18.30 -3.54 -3.54
N GLY A 99 19.32 -4.30 -3.16
CA GLY A 99 19.40 -5.76 -3.37
C GLY A 99 18.26 -6.58 -2.75
N ASP A 100 17.28 -5.94 -2.14
CA ASP A 100 16.04 -6.53 -1.65
C ASP A 100 14.97 -6.54 -2.75
N SER A 101 15.08 -7.55 -3.61
CA SER A 101 13.97 -8.08 -4.43
C SER A 101 12.84 -8.67 -3.56
N ASN A 102 12.40 -7.96 -2.52
CA ASN A 102 11.22 -8.29 -1.74
C ASN A 102 10.23 -7.13 -1.65
N SER A 103 10.42 -6.11 -2.49
CA SER A 103 9.35 -5.16 -2.79
C SER A 103 8.27 -5.95 -3.52
N SER A 104 7.18 -6.22 -2.81
CA SER A 104 5.98 -6.89 -3.28
C SER A 104 5.36 -6.12 -4.45
N ASP A 105 5.96 -6.26 -5.62
CA ASP A 105 5.35 -6.08 -6.92
C ASP A 105 4.55 -7.36 -7.18
N GLU A 106 3.58 -7.62 -6.31
CA GLU A 106 2.52 -8.53 -6.70
C GLU A 106 1.70 -7.75 -7.71
N GLU A 107 1.98 -8.02 -8.99
CA GLU A 107 1.01 -7.95 -10.08
C GLU A 107 -0.39 -8.12 -9.48
N LEU A 108 -1.35 -7.29 -9.90
CA LEU A 108 -2.75 -7.32 -9.46
C LEU A 108 -3.36 -8.73 -9.57
N ASP A 109 -3.02 -9.61 -8.63
CA ASP A 109 -3.54 -10.95 -8.56
C ASP A 109 -4.88 -10.79 -7.88
N ALA A 110 -5.93 -10.92 -8.68
CA ALA A 110 -7.30 -10.87 -8.20
C ALA A 110 -7.56 -11.91 -7.08
N ASN A 111 -6.66 -12.88 -6.88
CA ASN A 111 -6.71 -13.85 -5.79
C ASN A 111 -5.88 -13.48 -4.54
N ASN A 112 -5.06 -12.43 -4.57
CA ASN A 112 -4.30 -12.03 -3.39
C ASN A 112 -5.15 -11.15 -2.46
N ILE A 113 -5.81 -11.82 -1.52
CA ILE A 113 -6.62 -11.21 -0.46
C ILE A 113 -5.82 -10.12 0.31
N LYS A 114 -4.50 -10.25 0.45
CA LYS A 114 -3.67 -9.27 1.18
C LYS A 114 -3.59 -7.91 0.49
N PHE A 115 -3.82 -7.82 -0.83
CA PHE A 115 -3.87 -6.56 -1.54
C PHE A 115 -5.10 -5.74 -1.10
N PHE A 116 -6.25 -6.38 -0.99
CA PHE A 116 -7.50 -5.76 -0.53
C PHE A 116 -7.45 -5.36 0.94
N GLU A 117 -6.71 -6.10 1.78
CA GLU A 117 -6.46 -5.70 3.17
C GLU A 117 -5.58 -4.45 3.30
N ARG A 118 -4.69 -4.21 2.33
CA ARG A 118 -3.72 -3.10 2.38
C ARG A 118 -4.20 -1.83 1.70
N HIS A 119 -4.94 -1.98 0.60
CA HIS A 119 -5.47 -0.88 -0.21
C HIS A 119 -7.00 -0.75 -0.11
N GLY A 120 -7.60 -1.27 0.95
CA GLY A 120 -9.02 -1.07 1.25
C GLY A 120 -9.32 0.43 1.38
N VAL A 121 -9.82 1.03 0.29
CA VAL A 121 -10.43 2.37 0.16
C VAL A 121 -10.31 3.23 1.42
N GLU A 122 -9.32 4.14 1.42
CA GLU A 122 -9.01 5.19 2.42
C GLU A 122 -10.11 6.27 2.59
N GLY A 123 -11.39 5.88 2.50
CA GLY A 123 -12.54 6.76 2.66
C GLY A 123 -13.44 6.41 3.85
N SER A 124 -13.20 5.32 4.57
CA SER A 124 -13.98 5.00 5.78
C SER A 124 -13.23 5.46 7.02
N THR A 125 -13.84 6.36 7.77
CA THR A 125 -13.39 6.91 9.05
C THR A 125 -13.50 5.90 10.19
N ASP A 126 -12.99 4.70 10.02
CA ASP A 126 -13.19 3.60 10.94
C ASP A 126 -11.82 3.09 11.34
N SER A 127 -11.40 3.55 12.50
CA SER A 127 -10.14 3.20 13.12
C SER A 127 -9.92 1.68 13.14
N LYS A 128 -8.66 1.35 12.89
CA LYS A 128 -8.04 0.04 12.76
C LYS A 128 -7.95 -0.69 14.11
N GLU A 129 -8.97 -0.59 14.96
CA GLU A 129 -9.14 -1.52 16.07
C GLU A 129 -9.79 -2.79 15.50
N ASP A 130 -9.15 -3.93 15.69
CA ASP A 130 -9.67 -5.26 15.35
C ASP A 130 -11.17 -5.37 15.65
N LEU A 131 -12.00 -5.12 14.62
CA LEU A 131 -13.43 -5.29 14.72
C LEU A 131 -13.67 -6.80 14.70
N THR A 132 -13.55 -7.43 15.86
CA THR A 132 -14.29 -8.63 16.16
C THR A 132 -15.77 -8.25 16.06
N LEU A 133 -16.30 -8.18 14.84
CA LEU A 133 -17.70 -7.81 14.56
C LEU A 133 -18.57 -8.54 15.57
N ASP A 134 -19.33 -7.78 16.35
CA ASP A 134 -20.14 -8.35 17.41
C ASP A 134 -21.04 -9.43 16.80
N LYS A 135 -21.37 -10.48 17.57
CA LYS A 135 -22.22 -11.57 17.07
C LYS A 135 -23.54 -11.03 16.49
N ALA A 136 -24.03 -9.90 17.00
CA ALA A 136 -25.20 -9.21 16.47
C ALA A 136 -24.97 -8.60 15.07
N GLU A 137 -23.81 -8.00 14.80
CA GLU A 137 -23.48 -7.37 13.52
C GLU A 137 -23.31 -8.41 12.42
N LYS A 138 -22.62 -9.52 12.70
CA LYS A 138 -22.52 -10.65 11.77
C LYS A 138 -23.89 -11.23 11.43
N ARG A 139 -24.78 -11.35 12.42
CA ARG A 139 -26.17 -11.80 12.20
C ARG A 139 -26.94 -10.80 11.33
N ASN A 140 -26.83 -9.50 11.60
CA ASN A 140 -27.51 -8.47 10.82
C ASN A 140 -27.00 -8.42 9.36
N ALA A 141 -25.69 -8.57 9.16
CA ALA A 141 -25.10 -8.68 7.83
C ALA A 141 -25.62 -9.91 7.07
N ARG A 142 -25.70 -11.08 7.73
CA ARG A 142 -26.29 -12.31 7.16
C ARG A 142 -27.77 -12.11 6.79
N ILE A 143 -28.56 -11.44 7.62
CA ILE A 143 -29.97 -11.16 7.34
C ILE A 143 -30.11 -10.27 6.10
N ARG A 144 -29.27 -9.23 5.97
CA ARG A 144 -29.28 -8.35 4.80
C ARG A 144 -28.89 -9.11 3.52
N ALA A 145 -27.82 -9.89 3.59
CA ALA A 145 -27.39 -10.73 2.47
C ALA A 145 -28.49 -11.71 2.04
N PHE A 146 -29.13 -12.38 3.00
CA PHE A 146 -30.22 -13.31 2.72
C PHE A 146 -31.43 -12.64 2.07
N ARG A 147 -31.87 -11.47 2.59
CA ARG A 147 -32.95 -10.70 1.96
C ARG A 147 -32.60 -10.31 0.52
N LYS A 148 -31.35 -9.93 0.26
CA LYS A 148 -30.91 -9.58 -1.08
C LYS A 148 -30.93 -10.78 -2.03
N ILE A 149 -30.53 -11.96 -1.54
CA ILE A 149 -30.64 -13.20 -2.32
C ILE A 149 -32.11 -13.48 -2.70
N GLN A 150 -33.05 -13.36 -1.77
CA GLN A 150 -34.47 -13.57 -2.05
C GLN A 150 -35.02 -12.57 -3.07
N GLU A 151 -34.66 -11.30 -2.95
CA GLU A 151 -35.06 -10.26 -3.90
C GLU A 151 -34.53 -10.56 -5.31
N LEU A 152 -33.25 -10.95 -5.41
CA LEU A 152 -32.64 -11.31 -6.70
C LEU A 152 -33.25 -12.57 -7.30
N GLN A 153 -33.60 -13.58 -6.50
CA GLN A 153 -34.31 -14.76 -6.96
C GLN A 153 -35.68 -14.41 -7.54
N HIS A 154 -36.43 -13.54 -6.87
CA HIS A 154 -37.73 -13.09 -7.36
C HIS A 154 -37.61 -12.31 -8.68
N LEU A 155 -36.63 -11.41 -8.78
CA LEU A 155 -36.35 -10.69 -10.03
C LEU A 155 -35.94 -11.64 -11.16
N LEU A 156 -35.15 -12.66 -10.86
CA LEU A 156 -34.75 -13.70 -11.81
C LEU A 156 -35.98 -14.47 -12.32
N GLU A 157 -36.90 -14.84 -11.43
CA GLU A 157 -38.14 -15.53 -11.80
C GLU A 157 -39.01 -14.67 -12.72
N ILE A 158 -39.16 -13.38 -12.41
CA ILE A 158 -39.84 -12.43 -13.28
C ILE A 158 -39.16 -12.35 -14.64
N ALA A 159 -37.83 -12.26 -14.67
CA ALA A 159 -37.06 -12.20 -15.91
C ALA A 159 -37.27 -13.46 -16.76
N TYR A 160 -37.27 -14.64 -16.15
CA TYR A 160 -37.56 -15.90 -16.84
C TYR A 160 -38.98 -15.97 -17.38
N SER A 161 -39.97 -15.55 -16.59
CA SER A 161 -41.37 -15.48 -17.03
C SER A 161 -41.52 -14.56 -18.24
N ASN A 162 -40.92 -13.37 -18.19
CA ASN A 162 -40.92 -12.41 -19.29
C ASN A 162 -40.21 -12.97 -20.53
N TYR A 163 -39.05 -13.60 -20.35
CA TYR A 163 -38.31 -14.23 -21.44
C TYR A 163 -39.15 -15.31 -22.14
N ARG A 164 -39.84 -16.14 -21.36
CA ARG A 164 -40.74 -17.18 -21.88
C ARG A 164 -41.97 -16.60 -22.58
N GLN A 165 -42.58 -15.54 -22.04
CA GLN A 165 -43.69 -14.83 -22.66
C GLN A 165 -43.30 -14.20 -24.01
N LEU A 166 -42.05 -13.74 -24.15
CA LEU A 166 -41.49 -13.23 -25.40
C LEU A 166 -41.04 -14.33 -26.37
N GLY A 167 -41.30 -15.62 -26.06
CA GLY A 167 -40.96 -16.76 -26.91
C GLY A 167 -39.53 -17.27 -26.75
N GLY A 168 -38.79 -16.79 -25.75
CA GLY A 168 -37.49 -17.32 -25.36
C GLY A 168 -37.61 -18.70 -24.70
N ILE A 169 -36.67 -19.60 -25.01
CA ILE A 169 -36.59 -20.94 -24.41
C ILE A 169 -35.26 -21.01 -23.66
N THR A 170 -35.32 -21.28 -22.35
CA THR A 170 -34.11 -21.34 -21.51
C THR A 170 -33.27 -22.56 -21.86
N GLU A 171 -31.96 -22.49 -21.59
CA GLU A 171 -31.06 -23.62 -21.83
C GLU A 171 -31.41 -24.85 -20.98
N GLU A 172 -31.99 -24.63 -19.79
CA GLU A 172 -32.51 -25.70 -18.92
C GLU A 172 -33.73 -26.40 -19.55
N GLU A 173 -34.69 -25.64 -20.09
CA GLU A 173 -35.84 -26.21 -20.80
C GLU A 173 -35.43 -26.94 -22.09
N LYS A 174 -34.40 -26.45 -22.80
CA LYS A 174 -33.84 -27.16 -23.96
C LYS A 174 -33.18 -28.48 -23.56
N LYS A 175 -32.46 -28.51 -22.44
CA LYS A 175 -31.83 -29.72 -21.90
C LYS A 175 -32.88 -30.74 -21.46
N MET A 176 -33.88 -30.34 -20.68
CA MET A 176 -34.97 -31.24 -20.28
C MET A 176 -35.69 -31.83 -21.49
N LYS A 177 -36.05 -31.02 -22.49
CA LYS A 177 -36.69 -31.53 -23.73
C LYS A 177 -35.78 -32.48 -24.52
N LYS A 178 -34.47 -32.31 -24.44
CA LYS A 178 -33.50 -33.20 -25.08
C LYS A 178 -33.42 -34.53 -24.33
N GLU A 179 -33.34 -34.49 -23.00
CA GLU A 179 -33.33 -35.66 -22.13
C GLU A 179 -34.62 -36.48 -22.22
N GLU A 180 -35.80 -35.83 -22.26
CA GLU A 180 -37.09 -36.49 -22.50
C GLU A 180 -37.12 -37.24 -23.84
N ARG A 181 -36.64 -36.62 -24.92
CA ARG A 181 -36.55 -37.29 -26.24
C ARG A 181 -35.54 -38.43 -26.28
N GLU A 182 -34.51 -38.39 -25.45
CA GLU A 182 -33.53 -39.46 -25.33
C GLU A 182 -34.08 -40.61 -24.49
N ALA A 183 -34.94 -40.34 -23.51
CA ALA A 183 -35.62 -41.35 -22.69
C ALA A 183 -36.78 -42.06 -23.42
N GLU A 184 -37.41 -41.41 -24.40
CA GLU A 184 -38.49 -42.00 -25.21
C GLU A 184 -38.00 -42.86 -26.40
N LYS A 185 -36.68 -42.92 -26.66
CA LYS A 185 -36.06 -43.73 -27.72
C LYS A 185 -35.52 -45.06 -27.20
#